data_AF-A0A925I4M4-F1
#
_entry.id   AF-A0A925I4M4-F1
#
_cell.length_a   1.000
_cell.length_b   1.000
_cell.length_c   1.000
_cell.angle_alpha   90.00
_cell.angle_beta   90.00
_cell.angle_gamma   90.00
#
_symmetry.space_group_name_H-M   'P 1'
#
loop_
_entity.id
_entity.type
_entity.pdbx_description
1 polymer ?
#
loop_
_entity_poly.entity_id
_entity_poly.type
_entity_poly.pdbx_seq_one_letter_code
_entity_poly.pdbx_strand_id
1 'polypeptide(L)'
;TTTGQDQLAWVKGDWEKDEPVLLRMHSSCLTGDVFGSCRCDCGPQLQAAMKIIEKEGKGIIVYLNQEGRGIGLLNKLKAYQLQEKGLDTVEANIQLGFKMDERDYGVGAQILRDLSVSKIRLITNNPKKRAGLIGYGLEIVENVSIEISSNPFNESYLKTKRDKMGHSLKLK
;
A
#
# COMPACT_ATOMS: atom_id res chain seq x y z
N THR A 1 0.99 -0.72 -20.38
CA THR A 1 0.08 -0.33 -19.27
C THR A 1 -1.00 0.58 -19.84
N THR A 2 -2.25 0.48 -19.38
CA THR A 2 -3.43 0.97 -20.13
C THR A 2 -4.17 2.16 -19.49
N THR A 3 -3.75 2.68 -18.33
CA THR A 3 -4.48 3.77 -17.64
C THR A 3 -4.00 5.17 -17.99
N GLY A 4 -2.83 5.33 -18.62
CA GLY A 4 -2.23 6.65 -18.91
C GLY A 4 -1.86 7.47 -17.67
N GLN A 5 -1.86 6.85 -16.48
CA GLN A 5 -1.55 7.53 -15.22
C GLN A 5 -0.07 7.47 -14.89
N ASP A 6 0.48 8.60 -14.49
CA ASP A 6 1.85 8.69 -13.98
C ASP A 6 2.01 7.87 -12.70
N GLN A 7 3.15 7.18 -12.63
CA GLN A 7 3.59 6.40 -11.49
C GLN A 7 4.94 6.94 -11.04
N LEU A 8 5.25 6.82 -9.75
CA LEU A 8 6.45 7.43 -9.19
C LEU A 8 7.27 6.41 -8.40
N ALA A 9 8.59 6.46 -8.57
CA ALA A 9 9.54 5.73 -7.74
C ALA A 9 10.48 6.72 -7.07
N TRP A 10 10.58 6.64 -5.75
CA TRP A 10 11.59 7.37 -4.97
C TRP A 10 12.70 6.41 -4.61
N VAL A 11 13.91 6.74 -5.06
CA VAL A 11 15.10 5.91 -4.88
C VAL A 11 16.05 6.60 -3.92
N LYS A 12 16.58 5.84 -2.97
CA LYS A 12 17.65 6.24 -2.07
C LYS A 12 18.82 5.27 -2.25
N GLY A 13 20.02 5.82 -2.47
CA GLY A 13 21.25 5.05 -2.61
C GLY A 13 21.29 4.17 -3.87
N ASP A 14 22.32 3.34 -3.94
CA ASP A 14 22.61 2.43 -5.05
C ASP A 14 22.78 1.00 -4.52
N TRP A 15 22.51 -0.02 -5.33
CA TRP A 15 22.69 -1.43 -4.98
C TRP A 15 23.49 -2.16 -6.05
N GLU A 16 24.16 -3.21 -5.61
CA GLU A 16 24.78 -4.17 -6.52
C GLU A 16 23.72 -5.10 -7.11
N LYS A 17 24.08 -5.74 -8.22
CA LYS A 17 23.24 -6.77 -8.83
C LYS A 17 22.94 -7.88 -7.81
N ASP A 18 21.68 -8.30 -7.75
CA ASP A 18 21.18 -9.37 -6.87
C ASP A 18 21.27 -9.08 -5.36
N GLU A 19 21.62 -7.85 -4.97
CA GLU A 19 21.52 -7.36 -3.59
C GLU A 19 20.04 -7.16 -3.21
N PRO A 20 19.57 -7.66 -2.05
CA PRO A 20 18.22 -7.39 -1.58
C PRO A 20 17.95 -5.91 -1.29
N VAL A 21 17.00 -5.31 -2.01
CA VAL A 21 16.65 -3.89 -1.85
C VAL A 21 15.43 -3.73 -0.96
N LEU A 22 15.49 -2.78 -0.03
CA LEU A 22 14.36 -2.42 0.81
C LEU A 22 13.28 -1.73 -0.03
N LEU A 23 12.06 -2.27 -0.02
CA LEU A 23 10.99 -1.82 -0.91
C LEU A 23 9.70 -1.51 -0.14
N ARG A 24 9.11 -0.34 -0.40
CA ARG A 24 7.71 -0.03 -0.07
C ARG A 24 6.88 0.08 -1.35
N MET A 25 5.95 -0.86 -1.53
CA MET A 25 4.90 -0.74 -2.55
C MET A 25 3.70 0.04 -1.96
N HIS A 26 3.60 1.33 -2.23
CA HIS A 26 2.56 2.22 -1.69
C HIS A 26 1.46 2.46 -2.72
N SER A 27 0.20 2.26 -2.34
CA SER A 27 -0.95 2.65 -3.17
C SER A 27 -1.38 4.04 -2.72
N SER A 28 -1.53 4.97 -3.66
CA SER A 28 -1.87 6.37 -3.39
C SER A 28 -3.12 6.50 -2.52
N CYS A 29 -3.08 7.46 -1.60
CA CYS A 29 -4.20 7.82 -0.76
C CYS A 29 -4.18 9.32 -0.51
N LEU A 30 -4.77 10.12 -1.39
CA LEU A 30 -4.79 11.58 -1.31
C LEU A 30 -5.23 12.08 0.08
N THR A 31 -6.31 11.51 0.61
CA THR A 31 -6.82 11.89 1.94
C THR A 31 -5.83 11.64 3.06
N GLY A 32 -5.08 10.53 3.01
CA GLY A 32 -4.13 10.18 4.07
C GLY A 32 -2.76 10.82 3.87
N ASP A 33 -2.24 10.72 2.65
CA ASP A 33 -0.87 11.06 2.28
C ASP A 33 -0.68 12.59 2.17
N VAL A 34 -1.71 13.32 1.71
CA VAL A 34 -1.64 14.79 1.51
C VAL A 34 -2.43 15.53 2.58
N PHE A 35 -3.68 15.13 2.85
CA PHE A 35 -4.54 15.85 3.80
C PHE A 35 -4.42 15.39 5.26
N GLY A 36 -3.57 14.40 5.56
CA GLY A 36 -3.36 13.94 6.94
C GLY A 36 -4.61 13.32 7.59
N SER A 37 -5.50 12.72 6.81
CA SER A 37 -6.76 12.16 7.32
C SER A 37 -6.52 11.13 8.42
N CYS A 38 -7.17 11.32 9.57
CA CYS A 38 -7.13 10.39 10.70
C CYS A 38 -7.95 9.10 10.45
N ARG A 39 -8.78 9.03 9.40
CA ARG A 39 -9.65 7.88 9.09
C ARG A 39 -8.89 6.66 8.55
N CYS A 40 -7.64 6.84 8.16
CA CYS A 40 -6.78 5.76 7.69
C CYS A 40 -5.38 5.89 8.28
N ASP A 41 -4.52 4.96 7.93
CA ASP A 41 -3.12 4.85 8.33
C ASP A 41 -2.17 5.08 7.14
N CYS A 42 -2.67 5.48 5.96
CA CYS A 42 -1.88 5.54 4.73
C CYS A 42 -0.74 6.57 4.82
N GLY A 43 -1.05 7.80 5.23
CA GLY A 43 -0.05 8.86 5.39
C GLY A 43 1.04 8.49 6.41
N PRO A 44 0.67 8.07 7.64
CA PRO A 44 1.64 7.56 8.60
C PRO A 44 2.47 6.38 8.09
N GLN A 45 1.89 5.45 7.32
CA GLN A 45 2.66 4.36 6.70
C GLN A 45 3.65 4.86 5.64
N LEU A 46 3.27 5.86 4.84
CA LEU A 46 4.17 6.46 3.85
C LEU A 46 5.38 7.10 4.54
N GLN A 47 5.11 7.93 5.55
CA GLN A 47 6.16 8.59 6.35
C GLN A 47 7.04 7.59 7.10
N ALA A 48 6.45 6.55 7.69
CA ALA A 48 7.22 5.51 8.36
C ALA A 48 8.12 4.74 7.37
N ALA A 49 7.61 4.39 6.19
CA ALA A 49 8.41 3.75 5.15
C ALA A 49 9.58 4.63 4.69
N MET A 50 9.36 5.95 4.51
CA MET A 50 10.43 6.91 4.22
C MET A 50 11.50 6.90 5.31
N LYS A 51 11.11 6.91 6.60
CA LYS A 51 12.07 6.89 7.72
C LYS A 51 12.86 5.58 7.78
N ILE A 52 12.23 4.43 7.50
CA ILE A 52 12.93 3.13 7.47
C ILE A 52 13.96 3.13 6.34
N ILE A 53 13.59 3.56 5.14
CA ILE A 53 14.51 3.63 3.99
C ILE A 53 15.63 4.65 4.22
N GLU A 54 15.32 5.81 4.80
CA GLU A 54 16.33 6.82 5.13
C GLU A 54 17.35 6.26 6.13
N LYS A 55 16.89 5.52 7.16
CA LYS A 55 17.76 4.88 8.15
C LYS A 55 18.63 3.77 7.53
N GLU A 56 18.09 3.01 6.59
CA GLU A 56 18.83 1.98 5.84
C GLU A 56 19.88 2.63 4.92
N GLY A 57 19.64 3.87 4.48
CA GLY A 57 20.47 4.57 3.49
C GLY A 57 20.28 4.08 2.05
N LYS A 58 19.45 3.03 1.86
CA LYS A 58 19.21 2.38 0.58
C LYS A 58 17.79 1.84 0.49
N GLY A 59 17.08 2.11 -0.61
CA GLY A 59 15.77 1.52 -0.85
C GLY A 59 14.89 2.30 -1.82
N ILE A 60 13.69 1.75 -2.04
CA ILE A 60 12.73 2.27 -3.02
C ILE A 60 11.34 2.39 -2.40
N ILE A 61 10.68 3.53 -2.64
CA ILE A 61 9.23 3.65 -2.51
C ILE A 61 8.63 3.72 -3.90
N VAL A 62 7.87 2.70 -4.29
CA VAL A 62 7.03 2.76 -5.50
C VAL A 62 5.66 3.27 -5.09
N TYR A 63 5.33 4.49 -5.52
CA TYR A 63 4.05 5.16 -5.28
C TYR A 63 3.15 4.94 -6.51
N LEU A 64 2.26 3.95 -6.39
CA LEU A 64 1.30 3.62 -7.44
C LEU A 64 0.05 4.48 -7.32
N ASN A 65 -0.31 5.16 -8.41
CA ASN A 65 -1.53 5.96 -8.47
C ASN A 65 -2.76 5.05 -8.61
N GLN A 66 -3.20 4.48 -7.49
CA GLN A 66 -4.27 3.49 -7.41
C GLN A 66 -5.19 3.78 -6.23
N GLU A 67 -5.73 4.99 -6.24
CA GLU A 67 -6.58 5.53 -5.17
C GLU A 67 -7.78 4.62 -4.89
N GLY A 68 -8.15 4.51 -3.61
CA GLY A 68 -9.33 3.76 -3.18
C GLY A 68 -9.25 2.24 -3.44
N ARG A 69 -8.06 1.68 -3.62
CA ARG A 69 -7.87 0.29 -4.11
C ARG A 69 -8.31 0.10 -5.56
N GLY A 70 -8.05 1.09 -6.39
CA GLY A 70 -8.34 1.05 -7.84
C GLY A 70 -9.71 1.61 -8.22
N ILE A 71 -10.59 1.91 -7.26
CA ILE A 71 -11.93 2.47 -7.54
C ILE A 71 -11.90 3.99 -7.75
N GLY A 72 -10.78 4.65 -7.47
CA GLY A 72 -10.60 6.09 -7.59
C GLY A 72 -11.11 6.91 -6.39
N LEU A 73 -10.73 8.20 -6.35
CA LEU A 73 -11.01 9.09 -5.23
C LEU A 73 -12.51 9.29 -4.98
N LEU A 74 -13.27 9.56 -6.04
CA LEU A 74 -14.70 9.86 -5.92
C LEU A 74 -15.47 8.70 -5.28
N ASN A 75 -15.19 7.47 -5.72
CA ASN A 75 -15.86 6.28 -5.19
C ASN A 75 -15.40 5.94 -3.78
N LYS A 76 -14.13 6.21 -3.43
CA LYS A 76 -13.67 6.15 -2.05
C LYS A 76 -14.44 7.10 -1.12
N LEU A 77 -14.71 8.33 -1.56
CA LEU A 77 -15.50 9.29 -0.78
C LEU A 77 -16.96 8.84 -0.63
N LYS A 78 -17.57 8.27 -1.70
CA LYS A 78 -18.90 7.64 -1.60
C LYS A 78 -18.89 6.46 -0.63
N ALA A 79 -17.84 5.64 -0.63
CA ALA A 79 -17.69 4.53 0.30
C ALA A 79 -17.58 5.03 1.75
N TYR A 80 -16.90 6.16 2.00
CA TYR A 80 -16.90 6.78 3.32
C TYR A 80 -18.29 7.25 3.77
N GLN A 81 -19.11 7.80 2.89
CA GLN A 81 -20.49 8.17 3.23
C GLN A 81 -21.35 6.95 3.60
N LEU A 82 -21.12 5.80 2.96
CA LEU A 82 -21.79 4.55 3.33
C LEU A 82 -21.28 4.02 4.67
N GLN A 83 -19.99 4.15 4.94
CA GLN A 83 -19.40 3.76 6.23
C GLN A 83 -19.92 4.59 7.39
N GLU A 84 -20.18 5.89 7.18
CA GLU A 84 -20.84 6.75 8.16
C GLU A 84 -22.28 6.30 8.48
N LYS A 85 -22.90 5.54 7.58
CA LYS A 85 -24.22 4.92 7.78
C LYS A 85 -24.14 3.53 8.42
N GLY A 86 -22.96 3.09 8.84
CA GLY A 86 -22.74 1.86 9.59
C GLY A 86 -22.20 0.68 8.79
N LEU A 87 -21.98 0.83 7.47
CA LEU A 87 -21.36 -0.23 6.67
C LEU A 87 -19.86 -0.32 6.94
N ASP A 88 -19.29 -1.50 6.80
CA ASP A 88 -17.84 -1.62 6.75
C ASP A 88 -17.26 -1.31 5.35
N THR A 89 -15.94 -1.32 5.23
CA THR A 89 -15.24 -1.01 3.96
C THR A 89 -15.56 -2.00 2.83
N VAL A 90 -15.76 -3.28 3.13
CA VAL A 90 -16.09 -4.33 2.15
C VAL A 90 -17.53 -4.15 1.69
N GLU A 91 -18.46 -4.00 2.62
CA GLU A 91 -19.89 -3.82 2.35
C GLU A 91 -20.13 -2.57 1.51
N ALA A 92 -19.49 -1.45 1.87
CA ALA A 92 -19.59 -0.20 1.12
C ALA A 92 -19.08 -0.35 -0.33
N ASN A 93 -17.99 -1.09 -0.55
CA ASN A 93 -17.48 -1.34 -1.89
C ASN A 93 -18.43 -2.22 -2.72
N ILE A 94 -18.97 -3.28 -2.12
CA ILE A 94 -19.93 -4.18 -2.79
C ILE A 94 -21.20 -3.41 -3.17
N GLN A 95 -21.72 -2.57 -2.27
CA GLN A 95 -22.89 -1.74 -2.54
C GLN A 95 -22.65 -0.75 -3.69
N LEU A 96 -21.42 -0.26 -3.86
CA LEU A 96 -21.02 0.59 -4.97
C LEU A 96 -20.70 -0.18 -6.27
N GLY A 97 -20.81 -1.51 -6.27
CA GLY A 97 -20.58 -2.35 -7.44
C GLY A 97 -19.11 -2.72 -7.69
N PHE A 98 -18.23 -2.57 -6.70
CA PHE A 98 -16.80 -2.87 -6.81
C PHE A 98 -16.42 -4.15 -6.07
N LYS A 99 -15.33 -4.80 -6.51
CA LYS A 99 -14.68 -5.83 -5.69
C LYS A 99 -14.05 -5.21 -4.45
N MET A 100 -13.68 -6.07 -3.51
CA MET A 100 -12.96 -5.69 -2.29
C MET A 100 -11.63 -4.96 -2.58
N ASP A 101 -10.95 -5.35 -3.67
CA ASP A 101 -9.65 -4.83 -4.11
C ASP A 101 -9.51 -5.01 -5.63
N GLU A 102 -9.33 -3.93 -6.38
CA GLU A 102 -9.16 -3.94 -7.86
C GLU A 102 -7.73 -3.55 -8.26
N ARG A 103 -6.78 -3.57 -7.32
CA ARG A 103 -5.40 -3.15 -7.60
C ARG A 103 -4.64 -4.19 -8.40
N ASP A 104 -3.83 -3.68 -9.34
CA ASP A 104 -2.87 -4.44 -10.13
C ASP A 104 -1.45 -3.97 -9.81
N TYR A 105 -0.59 -4.89 -9.35
CA TYR A 105 0.80 -4.56 -8.99
C TYR A 105 1.79 -4.72 -10.14
N GLY A 106 1.34 -5.09 -11.34
CA GLY A 106 2.18 -5.32 -12.50
C GLY A 106 2.93 -4.08 -12.98
N VAL A 107 2.37 -2.89 -12.79
CA VAL A 107 3.09 -1.63 -13.09
C VAL A 107 4.24 -1.42 -12.10
N GLY A 108 4.01 -1.69 -10.81
CA GLY A 108 5.05 -1.64 -9.79
C GLY A 108 6.16 -2.65 -10.07
N ALA A 109 5.82 -3.85 -10.53
CA ALA A 109 6.82 -4.84 -10.92
C ALA A 109 7.63 -4.41 -12.16
N GLN A 110 7.01 -3.76 -13.15
CA GLN A 110 7.73 -3.20 -14.31
C GLN A 110 8.73 -2.11 -13.91
N ILE A 111 8.33 -1.20 -13.02
CA ILE A 111 9.22 -0.17 -12.45
C ILE A 111 10.43 -0.83 -11.78
N LEU A 112 10.21 -1.89 -10.99
CA LEU A 112 11.31 -2.58 -10.30
C LEU A 112 12.26 -3.28 -11.27
N ARG A 113 11.76 -3.85 -12.36
CA ARG A 113 12.61 -4.42 -13.42
C ARG A 113 13.44 -3.36 -14.14
N ASP A 114 12.86 -2.20 -14.42
CA ASP A 114 13.55 -1.06 -15.02
C ASP A 114 14.71 -0.57 -14.11
N LEU A 115 14.46 -0.58 -12.80
CA LEU A 115 15.47 -0.32 -11.76
C LEU A 115 16.41 -1.50 -11.48
N SER A 116 16.37 -2.57 -12.29
CA SER A 116 17.21 -3.77 -12.15
C SER A 116 17.12 -4.46 -10.77
N VAL A 117 15.95 -4.42 -10.14
CA VAL A 117 15.69 -5.06 -8.84
C VAL A 117 15.03 -6.43 -9.03
N SER A 118 15.69 -7.47 -8.50
CA SER A 118 15.20 -8.85 -8.50
C SER A 118 14.84 -9.37 -7.11
N LYS A 119 15.60 -8.98 -6.08
CA LYS A 119 15.41 -9.38 -4.67
C LYS A 119 14.96 -8.22 -3.81
N ILE A 120 13.92 -8.44 -3.01
CA ILE A 120 13.29 -7.38 -2.22
C ILE A 120 13.08 -7.77 -0.76
N ARG A 121 13.36 -6.80 0.12
CA ARG A 121 12.93 -6.79 1.52
C ARG A 121 11.69 -5.92 1.60
N LEU A 122 10.51 -6.53 1.63
CA LEU A 122 9.24 -5.84 1.40
C LEU A 122 8.67 -5.26 2.70
N ILE A 123 8.48 -3.94 2.75
CA ILE A 123 7.84 -3.23 3.86
C ILE A 123 6.31 -3.32 3.76
N THR A 124 5.73 -4.37 4.34
CA THR A 124 4.27 -4.61 4.30
C THR A 124 3.75 -5.44 5.48
N ASN A 125 2.49 -5.17 5.85
CA ASN A 125 1.68 -6.01 6.73
C ASN A 125 0.54 -6.71 5.97
N ASN A 126 0.42 -6.45 4.66
CA ASN A 126 -0.61 -7.03 3.81
C ASN A 126 -0.05 -8.26 3.08
N PRO A 127 -0.54 -9.48 3.34
CA PRO A 127 -0.09 -10.69 2.67
C PRO A 127 -0.46 -10.75 1.18
N LYS A 128 -1.56 -10.11 0.74
CA LYS A 128 -1.96 -10.08 -0.67
C LYS A 128 -0.97 -9.31 -1.55
N LYS A 129 -0.35 -8.24 -1.02
CA LYS A 129 0.73 -7.51 -1.72
C LYS A 129 1.91 -8.42 -2.04
N ARG A 130 2.22 -9.37 -1.14
CA ARG A 130 3.28 -10.34 -1.32
C ARG A 130 2.98 -11.25 -2.52
N ALA A 131 1.79 -11.85 -2.54
CA ALA A 131 1.35 -12.73 -3.63
C ALA A 131 1.35 -12.00 -4.99
N GLY A 132 0.87 -10.76 -5.03
CA GLY A 132 0.83 -9.95 -6.24
C GLY A 132 2.20 -9.69 -6.86
N LEU A 133 3.26 -9.50 -6.07
CA LEU A 133 4.62 -9.23 -6.58
C LEU A 133 5.37 -10.50 -7.00
N ILE A 134 5.18 -11.62 -6.26
CA ILE A 134 5.79 -12.91 -6.60
C ILE A 134 5.39 -13.36 -8.01
N GLY A 135 4.14 -13.13 -8.40
CA GLY A 135 3.62 -13.47 -9.74
C GLY A 135 4.35 -12.77 -10.90
N TYR A 136 5.14 -11.72 -10.63
CA TYR A 136 5.92 -11.01 -11.65
C TYR A 136 7.42 -11.34 -11.66
N GLY A 137 7.84 -12.38 -10.93
CA GLY A 137 9.23 -12.85 -10.90
C GLY A 137 10.13 -12.12 -9.90
N LEU A 138 9.55 -11.38 -8.94
CA LEU A 138 10.30 -10.74 -7.86
C LEU A 138 10.46 -11.70 -6.67
N GLU A 139 11.68 -11.83 -6.18
CA GLU A 139 12.00 -12.66 -5.01
C GLU A 139 11.86 -11.83 -3.72
N ILE A 140 10.88 -12.19 -2.88
CA ILE A 140 10.72 -11.55 -1.57
C ILE A 140 11.52 -12.35 -0.54
N VAL A 141 12.71 -11.86 -0.20
CA VAL A 141 13.63 -12.51 0.73
C VAL A 141 13.33 -12.19 2.20
N GLU A 142 12.67 -11.06 2.46
CA GLU A 142 12.30 -10.63 3.81
C GLU A 142 10.97 -9.86 3.80
N ASN A 143 10.17 -10.01 4.85
CA ASN A 143 9.00 -9.18 5.11
C ASN A 143 9.29 -8.24 6.30
N VAL A 144 9.49 -6.96 6.02
CA VAL A 144 9.75 -5.93 7.03
C VAL A 144 8.40 -5.38 7.51
N SER A 145 8.10 -5.56 8.80
CA SER A 145 6.84 -5.07 9.40
C SER A 145 6.81 -3.54 9.46
N ILE A 146 5.62 -2.96 9.32
CA ILE A 146 5.39 -1.51 9.44
C ILE A 146 4.12 -1.23 10.26
N GLU A 147 4.28 -1.15 11.58
CA GLU A 147 3.15 -0.92 12.50
C GLU A 147 2.92 0.58 12.72
N ILE A 148 1.66 1.00 12.60
CA ILE A 148 1.19 2.34 12.94
C ILE A 148 0.17 2.21 14.07
N SER A 149 0.33 2.98 15.13
CA SER A 149 -0.63 3.01 16.24
C SER A 149 -2.01 3.44 15.77
N SER A 150 -3.05 2.81 16.33
CA SER A 150 -4.43 3.23 16.12
C SER A 150 -4.65 4.66 16.59
N ASN A 151 -5.70 5.28 16.06
CA ASN A 151 -6.33 6.44 16.68
C ASN A 151 -7.86 6.21 16.73
N PRO A 152 -8.60 6.99 17.54
CA PRO A 152 -10.04 6.77 17.72
C PRO A 152 -10.86 6.76 16.42
N PHE A 153 -10.38 7.41 15.36
CA PHE A 153 -11.09 7.52 14.07
C PHE A 153 -10.80 6.38 13.09
N ASN A 154 -9.73 5.59 13.28
CA ASN A 154 -9.37 4.51 12.37
C ASN A 154 -9.38 3.11 12.98
N GLU A 155 -9.72 2.95 14.25
CA GLU A 155 -9.80 1.64 14.91
C GLU A 155 -10.67 0.64 14.14
N SER A 156 -11.90 1.04 13.76
CA SER A 156 -12.83 0.17 13.01
C SER A 156 -12.26 -0.22 11.64
N TYR A 157 -11.60 0.73 10.97
CA TYR A 157 -10.93 0.51 9.69
C TYR A 157 -9.77 -0.48 9.82
N LEU A 158 -8.92 -0.34 10.86
CA LEU A 158 -7.80 -1.25 11.11
C LEU A 158 -8.28 -2.65 11.55
N LYS A 159 -9.35 -2.74 12.35
CA LYS A 159 -10.04 -4.01 12.68
C LYS A 159 -10.53 -4.71 11.42
N THR A 160 -11.23 -3.98 10.54
CA THR A 160 -11.71 -4.52 9.26
C THR A 160 -10.56 -5.06 8.39
N LYS A 161 -9.42 -4.34 8.32
CA LYS A 161 -8.24 -4.84 7.59
C LYS A 161 -7.68 -6.13 8.15
N ARG A 162 -7.58 -6.23 9.48
CA ARG A 162 -7.06 -7.43 10.15
C ARG A 162 -8.03 -8.60 9.96
N ASP A 163 -9.28 -8.39 10.32
CA ASP A 163 -10.28 -9.46 10.48
C ASP A 163 -10.87 -9.92 9.15
N LYS A 164 -11.09 -8.99 8.20
CA LYS A 164 -11.72 -9.30 6.90
C LYS A 164 -10.75 -9.33 5.73
N MET A 165 -9.58 -8.68 5.84
CA MET A 165 -8.62 -8.56 4.73
C MET A 165 -7.29 -9.28 4.98
N GLY A 166 -7.13 -9.92 6.13
CA GLY A 166 -5.97 -10.76 6.47
C GLY A 166 -4.70 -9.96 6.76
N HIS A 167 -4.78 -8.67 7.05
CA HIS A 167 -3.59 -7.90 7.41
C HIS A 167 -3.04 -8.33 8.78
N SER A 168 -1.72 -8.52 8.86
CA SER A 168 -1.02 -8.82 10.12
C SER A 168 -0.77 -7.53 10.90
N LEU A 169 -1.74 -7.12 11.74
CA LEU A 169 -1.67 -5.88 12.54
C LEU A 169 -1.80 -6.19 14.03
N LYS A 170 -0.89 -5.64 14.84
CA LYS A 170 -1.05 -5.57 16.30
C LYS A 170 -1.83 -4.31 16.62
N LEU A 171 -3.14 -4.45 16.81
CA LEU A 171 -3.97 -3.33 17.26
C LEU A 171 -3.59 -3.02 18.71
N LYS A 172 -3.17 -1.78 18.96
CA LYS A 172 -2.91 -1.23 20.29
C LYS A 172 -3.90 -0.11 20.57
#